data_AF-A0A530GFA3-F1
#
_entry.id   AF-A0A530GFA3-F1
#
_cell.length_a   1.000
_cell.length_b   1.000
_cell.length_c   1.000
_cell.angle_alpha   90.00
_cell.angle_beta   90.00
_cell.angle_gamma   90.00
#
_symmetry.space_group_name_H-M   'P 1'
#
loop_
_entity.id
_entity.type
_entity.pdbx_description
1 polymer ?
#
loop_
_entity_poly.entity_id
_entity_poly.type
_entity_poly.pdbx_seq_one_letter_code
_entity_poly.pdbx_strand_id
1 'polypeptide(L)'
;SWQWLSIDEAKVHCGAGIGIWEWASTDGGAEPDVVMACAGDVPTLETLAAVQILRRHIPDLKVRVVNIVDLMTLQPKEHHPHGLSDHEFDALFTRDKP
;
A
#
# COMPACT_ATOMS: atom_id res chain seq x y z
N SER A 1 0.20 -19.52 -10.08
CA SER A 1 -0.36 -18.21 -9.71
C SER A 1 0.56 -17.56 -8.69
N TRP A 2 0.69 -16.24 -8.70
CA TRP A 2 1.47 -15.52 -7.69
C TRP A 2 0.69 -15.47 -6.38
N GLN A 3 1.40 -15.59 -5.25
CA GLN A 3 0.84 -15.46 -3.91
C GLN A 3 1.79 -14.61 -3.08
N TRP A 4 1.30 -13.47 -2.60
CA TRP A 4 2.13 -12.46 -1.90
C TRP A 4 2.02 -12.52 -0.39
N LEU A 5 0.91 -13.05 0.13
CA LEU A 5 0.60 -13.14 1.55
C LEU A 5 0.34 -14.60 1.94
N SER A 6 0.70 -14.99 3.15
CA SER A 6 0.17 -16.20 3.76
C SER A 6 -1.36 -16.08 3.96
N ILE A 7 -2.03 -17.19 4.23
CA ILE A 7 -3.49 -17.16 4.44
C ILE A 7 -3.89 -16.31 5.64
N ASP A 8 -3.08 -16.26 6.69
CA ASP A 8 -3.39 -15.49 7.89
C ASP A 8 -3.15 -13.99 7.68
N GLU A 9 -2.07 -13.61 6.98
CA GLU A 9 -1.85 -12.23 6.54
C GLU A 9 -2.95 -11.78 5.59
N ALA A 10 -3.39 -12.64 4.66
CA ALA A 10 -4.47 -12.34 3.74
C ALA A 10 -5.80 -12.11 4.45
N LYS A 11 -6.14 -12.86 5.50
CA LYS A 11 -7.35 -12.62 6.30
C LYS A 11 -7.33 -11.23 6.95
N VAL A 12 -6.20 -10.85 7.56
CA VAL A 12 -6.04 -9.54 8.21
C VAL A 12 -6.12 -8.42 7.16
N HIS A 13 -5.37 -8.56 6.07
CA HIS A 13 -5.30 -7.56 4.99
C HIS A 13 -6.64 -7.38 4.28
N CYS A 14 -7.30 -8.47 3.90
CA CYS A 14 -8.62 -8.40 3.27
C CYS A 14 -9.71 -7.92 4.24
N GLY A 15 -9.57 -8.20 5.54
CA GLY A 15 -10.47 -7.67 6.56
C GLY A 15 -10.36 -6.15 6.71
N ALA A 16 -9.16 -5.60 6.58
CA ALA A 16 -8.93 -4.15 6.52
C ALA A 16 -9.30 -3.54 5.16
N GLY A 17 -9.23 -4.32 4.09
CA GLY A 17 -9.51 -3.90 2.71
C GLY A 17 -8.38 -3.10 2.04
N ILE A 18 -7.42 -2.61 2.82
CA ILE A 18 -6.26 -1.84 2.38
C ILE A 18 -5.16 -1.95 3.45
N GLY A 19 -3.89 -1.90 3.06
CA GLY A 19 -2.80 -1.92 4.02
C GLY A 19 -1.42 -1.72 3.43
N ILE A 20 -0.48 -1.35 4.31
CA ILE A 20 0.95 -1.27 4.00
C ILE A 20 1.53 -2.68 3.94
N TRP A 21 2.33 -2.97 2.92
CA TRP A 21 3.10 -4.21 2.83
C TRP A 21 4.53 -3.97 3.29
N GLU A 22 4.77 -4.16 4.59
CA GLU A 22 6.06 -3.91 5.24
C GLU A 22 7.24 -4.64 4.60
N TRP A 23 7.02 -5.87 4.12
CA TRP A 23 8.07 -6.66 3.45
C TRP A 23 8.49 -6.07 2.10
N ALA A 24 7.62 -5.31 1.44
CA ALA A 24 7.87 -4.66 0.16
C ALA A 24 8.41 -3.24 0.31
N SER A 25 8.03 -2.55 1.40
CA SER A 25 8.48 -1.19 1.74
C SER A 25 9.97 -1.11 2.11
N THR A 26 10.53 0.10 2.00
CA THR A 26 11.88 0.47 2.47
C THR A 26 11.90 1.68 3.40
N ASP A 27 10.75 2.30 3.68
CA ASP A 27 10.64 3.44 4.60
C ASP A 27 10.89 3.06 6.07
N GLY A 28 10.78 1.78 6.43
CA GLY A 28 11.02 1.28 7.78
C GLY A 28 10.07 1.89 8.82
N GLY A 29 8.85 2.26 8.40
CA GLY A 29 7.88 2.96 9.22
C GLY A 29 8.16 4.46 9.43
N ALA A 30 9.22 5.01 8.81
CA ALA A 30 9.44 6.44 8.76
C ALA A 30 8.56 7.11 7.69
N GLU A 31 8.67 8.43 7.56
CA GLU A 31 8.04 9.16 6.45
C GLU A 31 8.68 8.74 5.11
N PRO A 32 7.88 8.26 4.14
CA PRO A 32 8.39 7.83 2.84
C PRO A 32 8.67 9.03 1.94
N ASP A 33 9.50 8.82 0.92
CA ASP A 33 9.72 9.78 -0.16
C ASP A 33 8.66 9.62 -1.27
N VAL A 34 8.11 8.41 -1.41
CA VAL A 34 7.07 8.05 -2.39
C VAL A 34 6.19 6.91 -1.88
N VAL A 35 4.89 6.95 -2.19
CA VAL A 35 3.93 5.88 -1.94
C VAL A 35 3.58 5.16 -3.24
N MET A 36 3.95 3.89 -3.31
CA MET A 36 3.61 3.00 -4.42
C MET A 36 2.32 2.24 -4.10
N ALA A 37 1.19 2.72 -4.62
CA ALA A 37 -0.12 2.13 -4.40
C ALA A 37 -0.58 1.25 -5.57
N CYS A 38 -1.31 0.17 -5.29
CA CYS A 38 -1.88 -0.71 -6.32
C CYS A 38 -3.18 -1.38 -5.89
N ALA A 39 -4.02 -1.73 -6.86
CA ALA A 39 -5.23 -2.52 -6.69
C ALA A 39 -5.41 -3.48 -7.87
N GLY A 40 -5.58 -4.77 -7.58
CA GLY A 40 -5.66 -5.82 -8.60
C GLY A 40 -4.34 -6.56 -8.83
N ASP A 41 -4.42 -7.77 -9.36
CA ASP A 41 -3.30 -8.71 -9.48
C ASP A 41 -2.18 -8.23 -10.42
N VAL A 42 -2.52 -7.75 -11.61
CA VAL A 42 -1.54 -7.23 -12.57
C VAL A 42 -0.90 -5.92 -12.06
N PRO A 43 -1.65 -4.90 -11.60
CA PRO A 43 -1.03 -3.72 -10.99
C PRO A 43 -0.15 -4.04 -9.79
N THR A 44 -0.54 -4.98 -8.91
CA THR A 44 0.31 -5.41 -7.79
C THR A 44 1.63 -6.00 -8.28
N LEU A 45 1.61 -6.87 -9.30
CA LEU A 45 2.84 -7.44 -9.87
C LEU A 45 3.78 -6.35 -10.42
N GLU A 46 3.24 -5.44 -11.22
CA GLU A 46 4.02 -4.35 -11.83
C GLU A 46 4.55 -3.36 -10.78
N THR A 47 3.76 -3.04 -9.75
CA THR A 47 4.21 -2.21 -8.63
C THR A 47 5.36 -2.85 -7.88
N LEU A 48 5.29 -4.15 -7.57
CA LEU A 48 6.39 -4.87 -6.92
C LEU A 48 7.64 -4.90 -7.80
N ALA A 49 7.50 -5.05 -9.12
CA ALA A 49 8.61 -4.98 -10.06
C ALA A 49 9.25 -3.57 -10.08
N ALA A 50 8.44 -2.52 -10.10
CA ALA A 50 8.91 -1.14 -10.03
C ALA A 50 9.67 -0.86 -8.73
N VAL A 51 9.13 -1.29 -7.58
CA VAL A 51 9.80 -1.19 -6.27
C VAL A 51 11.14 -1.91 -6.29
N GLN A 52 11.24 -3.11 -6.88
CA GLN A 52 12.52 -3.82 -7.02
C GLN A 52 13.54 -3.05 -7.87
N ILE A 53 13.11 -2.43 -8.97
CA ILE A 53 13.97 -1.61 -9.82
C ILE A 53 14.46 -0.38 -9.03
N LEU A 54 13.57 0.32 -8.33
CA LEU A 54 13.90 1.49 -7.52
C LEU A 54 14.91 1.15 -6.42
N ARG A 55 14.67 0.07 -5.66
CA ARG A 55 15.60 -0.41 -4.62
C ARG A 55 17.00 -0.70 -5.14
N ARG A 56 17.12 -1.13 -6.41
CA ARG A 56 18.42 -1.42 -7.05
C ARG A 56 19.14 -0.15 -7.50
N HIS A 57 18.43 0.82 -8.05
CA HIS A 57 19.03 2.00 -8.68
C HIS A 57 19.13 3.20 -7.74
N ILE A 58 18.27 3.27 -6.72
CA ILE A 58 18.18 4.37 -5.75
C ILE A 58 17.95 3.76 -4.36
N PRO A 59 18.97 3.11 -3.75
CA PRO A 59 18.81 2.34 -2.52
C PRO A 59 18.39 3.17 -1.30
N ASP A 60 18.68 4.47 -1.32
CA ASP A 60 18.33 5.40 -0.23
C ASP A 60 16.89 5.93 -0.32
N LEU A 61 16.16 5.63 -1.40
CA LEU A 61 14.76 6.04 -1.58
C LEU A 61 13.86 5.26 -0.61
N LYS A 62 13.14 5.98 0.25
CA LYS A 62 12.14 5.40 1.16
C LYS A 62 10.83 5.21 0.43
N VAL A 63 10.53 3.96 0.10
CA VAL A 63 9.32 3.60 -0.62
C VAL A 63 8.34 2.95 0.37
N ARG A 64 7.11 3.45 0.39
CA ARG A 64 5.99 2.77 1.05
C ARG A 64 5.14 2.05 0.02
N VAL A 65 4.85 0.77 0.24
CA VAL A 65 3.96 0.00 -0.65
C VAL A 65 2.60 -0.16 0.01
N VAL A 66 1.54 0.33 -0.66
CA VAL A 66 0.15 0.20 -0.20
C VAL A 66 -0.62 -0.68 -1.18
N ASN A 67 -1.16 -1.80 -0.70
CA ASN A 67 -2.03 -2.65 -1.51
C ASN A 67 -3.49 -2.43 -1.11
N ILE A 68 -4.37 -2.28 -2.09
CA ILE A 68 -5.81 -2.09 -1.92
C ILE A 68 -6.55 -3.32 -2.46
N VAL A 69 -7.46 -3.87 -1.66
CA VAL A 69 -8.34 -5.00 -2.00
C VAL A 69 -9.78 -4.53 -2.15
N ASP A 70 -10.24 -3.68 -1.23
CA ASP A 70 -11.54 -3.03 -1.28
C ASP A 70 -11.37 -1.56 -1.67
N LEU A 71 -11.69 -1.22 -2.92
CA LEU A 71 -11.61 0.15 -3.43
C LEU A 71 -12.53 1.13 -2.68
N MET A 72 -13.59 0.65 -2.02
CA MET A 72 -14.48 1.53 -1.26
C MET A 72 -13.82 2.11 -0.02
N THR A 73 -12.69 1.55 0.43
CA THR A 73 -11.87 2.12 1.51
C THR A 73 -11.29 3.49 1.16
N LEU A 74 -11.15 3.81 -0.14
CA LEU A 74 -10.63 5.11 -0.61
C LEU A 74 -11.69 6.22 -0.63
N GLN A 75 -12.96 5.89 -0.42
CA GLN A 75 -14.00 6.92 -0.30
C GLN A 75 -13.92 7.58 1.09
N PRO A 76 -14.29 8.87 1.21
CA PRO A 76 -14.47 9.49 2.51
C PRO A 76 -15.46 8.69 3.36
N LYS A 77 -15.16 8.53 4.65
CA LYS A 77 -16.00 7.78 5.60
C LYS A 77 -17.43 8.30 5.70
N GLU A 78 -17.64 9.59 5.43
CA GLU A 78 -18.96 10.24 5.40
C GLU A 78 -19.81 9.77 4.22
N HIS A 79 -19.19 9.27 3.15
CA HIS A 79 -19.86 8.83 1.93
C HIS A 79 -20.03 7.31 1.85
N HIS A 80 -19.18 6.53 2.52
CA HIS A 80 -19.26 5.07 2.50
C HIS A 80 -18.84 4.43 3.82
N PRO A 81 -19.54 3.40 4.34
CA PRO A 81 -19.24 2.77 5.63
C PRO A 81 -17.86 2.11 5.70
N HIS A 82 -17.29 1.70 4.55
CA HIS A 82 -15.93 1.15 4.49
C HIS A 82 -14.87 2.24 4.32
N GLY A 83 -15.28 3.48 4.06
CA GLY A 83 -14.38 4.59 3.83
C GLY A 83 -13.48 4.86 5.04
N LEU A 84 -12.22 5.16 4.76
CA LEU A 84 -11.28 5.61 5.78
C LEU A 84 -11.60 7.03 6.22
N SER A 85 -11.30 7.35 7.49
CA SER A 85 -11.21 8.74 7.91
C SER A 85 -10.02 9.43 7.24
N ASP A 86 -10.06 10.76 7.11
CA ASP A 86 -8.95 11.54 6.55
C ASP A 86 -7.60 11.21 7.23
N HIS A 87 -7.60 11.03 8.55
CA HIS A 87 -6.40 10.67 9.31
C HIS A 87 -5.87 9.27 8.94
N GLU A 88 -6.75 8.29 8.78
CA GLU A 88 -6.35 6.93 8.36
C GLU A 88 -5.84 6.92 6.91
N PHE A 89 -6.45 7.71 6.03
CA PHE A 89 -5.99 7.89 4.66
C PHE A 89 -4.60 8.54 4.63
N ASP A 90 -4.43 9.66 5.33
CA ASP A 90 -3.15 10.39 5.42
C ASP A 90 -2.04 9.53 6.05
N ALA A 91 -2.37 8.63 6.98
CA ALA A 91 -1.39 7.72 7.57
C ALA A 91 -0.87 6.70 6.54
N LEU A 92 -1.68 6.31 5.55
CA LEU A 92 -1.29 5.39 4.49
C LEU A 92 -0.58 6.11 3.33
N PHE A 93 -1.17 7.20 2.84
CA PHE A 93 -0.78 7.86 1.60
C PHE A 93 0.06 9.12 1.78
N THR A 94 0.27 9.55 3.02
CA THR A 94 0.84 10.87 3.36
C THR A 94 -0.03 12.03 2.88
N ARG A 95 0.36 13.26 3.24
CA ARG A 95 -0.36 14.48 2.87
C ARG A 95 0.22 15.18 1.65
N ASP A 96 1.51 14.94 1.38
CA ASP A 96 2.30 15.76 0.46
C ASP A 96 3.34 14.98 -0.34
N LYS A 97 3.54 13.67 -0.07
CA LYS A 97 4.48 12.85 -0.83
C LYS A 97 3.78 12.24 -2.05
N PRO A 98 4.50 12.14 -3.18
CA PRO A 98 3.97 11.57 -4.41
C PRO A 98 3.63 10.08 -4.27
#